data_AF-F0NDQ5-F1
#
_entry.id   AF-F0NDQ5-F1
#
_cell.length_a   1.000
_cell.length_b   1.000
_cell.length_c   1.000
_cell.angle_alpha   90.00
_cell.angle_beta   90.00
_cell.angle_gamma   90.00
#
_symmetry.space_group_name_H-M   'P 1'
#
loop_
_entity.id
_entity.type
_entity.pdbx_description
1 polymer ?
#
loop_
_entity_poly.entity_id
_entity_poly.type
_entity_poly.pdbx_seq_one_letter_code
_entity_poly.pdbx_strand_id
1 'polypeptide(L)'
;MYSTELVLNSPIWIVRKFLMDPLFISGVSGHISILKFKDKQKNEYIMGDRIRELSAPTDEFIALYILLRTNKDFKYAEGIFNGPKVTMESIKYSGMSDDGKLEFTIEFMPKSLGDTQTRLYVATNVKYNDSLLDKMLGRSAVDFAKHIVEDHFATYARVYFPSLYGDIIRSLTNKETDKEKTAQGISLTPLFEFSGDATSILSKINEMVSQLDLGLIKINFSKVNCNIIVQNKDMRRAICRSDGNVKAGFEALSLIISAKGQGKMEVYSVKMEDLIDTLYTLA
;
A
#
# COMPACT_ATOMS: atom_id res chain seq x y z
N MET A 1 4.77 13.65 -23.18
CA MET A 1 3.94 12.71 -22.40
C MET A 1 4.14 11.32 -22.96
N TYR A 2 4.36 10.35 -22.08
CA TYR A 2 4.43 8.93 -22.42
C TYR A 2 3.56 8.14 -21.44
N SER A 3 2.98 7.04 -21.88
CA SER A 3 2.23 6.14 -21.01
C SER A 3 2.29 4.70 -21.46
N THR A 4 2.04 3.80 -20.51
CA THR A 4 2.01 2.35 -20.74
C THR A 4 0.93 1.72 -19.86
N GLU A 5 0.49 0.53 -20.25
CA GLU A 5 -0.44 -0.29 -19.49
C GLU A 5 0.21 -1.63 -19.12
N LEU A 6 0.02 -2.05 -17.88
CA LEU A 6 0.60 -3.26 -17.30
C LEU A 6 -0.49 -4.05 -16.57
N VAL A 7 -0.32 -5.36 -16.49
CA VAL A 7 -1.16 -6.22 -15.64
C VAL A 7 -0.30 -6.78 -14.53
N LEU A 8 -0.72 -6.53 -13.30
CA LEU A 8 -0.12 -7.05 -12.08
C LEU A 8 -1.00 -8.16 -11.53
N ASN A 9 -0.40 -9.31 -11.22
CA ASN A 9 -1.05 -10.39 -10.47
C ASN A 9 -1.11 -10.02 -8.98
N SER A 10 -1.86 -8.96 -8.68
CA SER A 10 -2.07 -8.47 -7.33
C SER A 10 -3.42 -7.77 -7.18
N PRO A 11 -4.09 -7.92 -6.02
CA PRO A 11 -5.26 -7.12 -5.67
C PRO A 11 -4.96 -5.63 -5.71
N ILE A 12 -5.95 -4.84 -6.14
CA ILE A 12 -5.82 -3.38 -6.29
C ILE A 12 -5.37 -2.68 -5.00
N TRP A 13 -5.78 -3.17 -3.83
CA TRP A 13 -5.41 -2.56 -2.56
C TRP A 13 -3.92 -2.71 -2.24
N ILE A 14 -3.26 -3.80 -2.67
CA ILE A 14 -1.81 -3.99 -2.52
C ILE A 14 -1.09 -3.03 -3.44
N VAL A 15 -1.47 -3.01 -4.72
CA VAL A 15 -0.87 -2.13 -5.74
C VAL A 15 -0.98 -0.67 -5.31
N ARG A 16 -2.17 -0.23 -4.88
CA ARG A 16 -2.38 1.14 -4.39
C ARG A 16 -1.51 1.47 -3.18
N LYS A 17 -1.28 0.53 -2.26
CA LYS A 17 -0.45 0.77 -1.07
C LYS A 17 0.99 1.13 -1.45
N PHE A 18 1.59 0.41 -2.39
CA PHE A 18 2.92 0.75 -2.90
C PHE A 18 2.92 2.09 -3.65
N LEU A 19 1.93 2.31 -4.50
CA LEU A 19 1.84 3.54 -5.30
C LEU A 19 1.55 4.79 -4.47
N MET A 20 1.07 4.65 -3.23
CA MET A 20 0.88 5.75 -2.28
C MET A 20 2.14 6.03 -1.45
N ASP A 21 3.20 5.24 -1.57
CA ASP A 21 4.43 5.46 -0.83
C ASP A 21 5.38 6.38 -1.64
N PRO A 22 5.61 7.63 -1.21
CA PRO A 22 6.48 8.55 -1.94
C PRO A 22 7.94 8.08 -1.98
N LEU A 23 8.44 7.36 -0.97
CA LEU A 23 9.80 6.82 -0.95
C LEU A 23 9.95 5.68 -1.94
N PHE A 24 8.93 4.84 -2.03
CA PHE A 24 8.86 3.79 -3.03
C PHE A 24 8.87 4.38 -4.45
N ILE A 25 8.01 5.37 -4.72
CA ILE A 25 7.95 6.02 -6.04
C ILE A 25 9.25 6.73 -6.38
N SER A 26 9.85 7.44 -5.42
CA SER A 26 11.14 8.10 -5.65
C SER A 26 12.23 7.07 -5.96
N GLY A 27 12.32 6.01 -5.16
CA GLY A 27 13.32 4.95 -5.31
C GLY A 27 13.19 4.20 -6.63
N VAL A 28 11.98 3.73 -6.97
CA VAL A 28 11.74 3.00 -8.22
C VAL A 28 12.00 3.87 -9.43
N SER A 29 11.71 5.18 -9.37
CA SER A 29 11.97 6.07 -10.50
C SER A 29 13.46 6.15 -10.88
N GLY A 30 14.38 5.87 -9.96
CA GLY A 30 15.83 6.05 -10.15
C GLY A 30 16.28 7.50 -10.37
N HIS A 31 15.35 8.46 -10.45
CA HIS A 31 15.60 9.83 -10.87
C HIS A 31 15.17 10.90 -9.86
N ILE A 32 14.52 10.47 -8.78
CA ILE A 32 14.01 11.33 -7.73
C ILE A 32 14.58 10.80 -6.43
N SER A 33 15.34 11.62 -5.70
CA SER A 33 15.81 11.30 -4.36
C SER A 33 15.22 12.28 -3.38
N ILE A 34 14.32 11.83 -2.50
CA ILE A 34 13.78 12.66 -1.42
C ILE A 34 14.90 12.94 -0.41
N LEU A 35 15.20 14.22 -0.19
CA LEU A 35 16.23 14.67 0.73
C LEU A 35 15.65 15.11 2.08
N LYS A 36 14.54 15.85 2.03
CA LYS A 36 13.90 16.42 3.23
C LYS A 36 12.38 16.32 3.17
N PHE A 37 11.78 16.17 4.34
CA PHE A 37 10.35 15.97 4.54
C PHE A 37 9.76 17.24 5.16
N LYS A 38 8.67 17.74 4.61
CA LYS A 38 7.99 18.90 5.18
C LYS A 38 7.18 18.50 6.41
N ASP A 39 7.43 19.21 7.51
CA ASP A 39 6.62 19.13 8.72
C ASP A 39 5.54 20.22 8.69
N LYS A 40 4.27 19.81 8.78
CA LYS A 40 3.13 20.74 8.72
C LYS A 40 3.04 21.66 9.93
N GLN A 41 3.36 21.15 11.13
CA GLN A 41 3.18 21.90 12.37
C GLN A 41 4.31 22.91 12.55
N LYS A 42 5.54 22.51 12.24
CA LYS A 42 6.72 23.38 12.34
C LYS A 42 6.89 24.27 11.11
N ASN A 43 6.26 23.91 9.99
CA ASN A 43 6.42 24.55 8.69
C ASN A 43 7.89 24.53 8.19
N GLU A 44 8.64 23.49 8.54
CA GLU A 44 10.07 23.33 8.24
C GLU A 44 10.32 22.04 7.45
N TYR A 45 11.43 21.97 6.72
CA TYR A 45 11.89 20.74 6.08
C TYR A 45 12.93 20.04 6.95
N ILE A 46 12.66 18.78 7.29
CA ILE A 46 13.51 17.95 8.15
C ILE A 46 14.26 16.92 7.29
N MET A 47 15.57 16.79 7.50
CA MET A 47 16.40 15.76 6.85
C MET A 47 15.99 14.35 7.29
N GLY A 48 16.24 13.35 6.45
CA GLY A 48 15.85 11.96 6.72
C GLY A 48 16.49 11.34 7.97
N ASP A 49 17.69 11.77 8.36
CA ASP A 49 18.35 11.34 9.60
C ASP A 49 17.61 11.78 10.87
N ARG A 50 16.83 12.86 10.77
CA ARG A 50 16.00 13.45 11.83
C ARG A 50 14.51 13.16 11.65
N ILE A 51 14.14 12.18 10.83
CA ILE A 51 12.74 11.86 10.54
C ILE A 51 11.90 11.52 11.78
N ARG A 52 12.54 11.04 12.86
CA ARG A 52 11.86 10.77 14.16
C ARG A 52 11.33 12.04 14.84
N GLU A 53 11.79 13.21 14.43
CA GLU A 53 11.37 14.51 14.95
C GLU A 53 10.16 15.09 14.19
N LEU A 54 9.73 14.43 13.11
CA LEU A 54 8.59 14.84 12.30
C LEU A 54 7.30 14.63 13.11
N SER A 55 6.60 15.71 13.43
CA SER A 55 5.35 15.66 14.20
C SER A 55 4.11 15.56 13.32
N ALA A 56 4.18 16.08 12.09
CA ALA A 56 3.11 15.95 11.11
C ALA A 56 3.66 15.93 9.66
N PRO A 57 3.81 14.75 9.03
CA PRO A 57 4.24 14.67 7.62
C PRO A 57 3.23 15.34 6.68
N THR A 58 3.74 15.89 5.58
CA THR A 58 2.93 16.28 4.41
C THR A 58 3.36 15.50 3.17
N ASP A 59 2.65 15.72 2.07
CA ASP A 59 2.96 15.18 0.75
C ASP A 59 3.92 16.09 -0.06
N GLU A 60 4.70 16.94 0.62
CA GLU A 60 5.67 17.85 -0.02
C GLU A 60 7.09 17.59 0.50
N PHE A 61 8.04 17.51 -0.41
CA PHE A 61 9.42 17.13 -0.14
C PHE A 61 10.40 18.02 -0.89
N ILE A 62 11.57 18.24 -0.29
CA ILE A 62 12.74 18.68 -1.05
C ILE A 62 13.37 17.42 -1.65
N ALA A 63 13.58 17.43 -2.96
CA ALA A 63 14.12 16.31 -3.70
C ALA A 63 15.28 16.74 -4.60
N LEU A 64 16.19 15.81 -4.84
CA LEU A 64 17.20 15.90 -5.90
C LEU A 64 16.66 15.19 -7.14
N TYR A 65 16.63 15.89 -8.26
CA TYR A 65 16.30 15.35 -9.57
C TYR A 65 17.57 15.00 -10.34
N ILE A 66 17.67 13.74 -10.75
CA ILE A 66 18.76 13.22 -11.55
C ILE A 66 18.31 13.20 -13.01
N LEU A 67 18.84 14.13 -13.81
CA LEU A 67 18.45 14.36 -15.19
C LEU A 67 19.44 13.73 -16.16
N LEU A 68 18.93 12.91 -17.07
CA LEU A 68 19.67 12.36 -18.20
C LEU A 68 19.66 13.36 -19.36
N ARG A 69 20.79 14.00 -19.64
CA ARG A 69 20.96 14.77 -20.89
C ARG A 69 21.44 13.88 -22.03
N THR A 70 22.25 12.88 -21.72
CA THR A 70 22.67 11.79 -22.62
C THR A 70 22.87 10.51 -21.79
N ASN A 71 23.10 9.36 -22.42
CA ASN A 71 23.37 8.09 -21.73
C ASN A 71 24.65 8.09 -20.85
N LYS A 72 25.45 9.16 -20.88
CA LYS A 72 26.72 9.27 -20.13
C LYS A 72 26.87 10.56 -19.33
N ASP A 73 25.89 11.47 -19.39
CA ASP A 73 25.95 12.77 -18.74
C ASP A 73 24.72 13.00 -17.86
N PHE A 74 24.98 13.09 -16.56
CA PHE A 74 23.98 13.31 -15.52
C PHE A 74 24.08 14.74 -15.01
N LYS A 75 22.93 15.40 -14.91
CA LYS A 75 22.81 16.65 -14.15
C LYS A 75 21.93 16.44 -12.95
N TYR A 76 22.17 17.25 -11.93
CA TYR A 76 21.40 17.23 -10.70
C TYR A 76 20.80 18.61 -10.49
N ALA A 77 19.54 18.64 -10.09
CA ALA A 77 18.87 19.87 -9.68
C ALA A 77 18.03 19.57 -8.45
N GLU A 78 18.14 20.41 -7.42
CA GLU A 78 17.20 20.38 -6.31
C GLU A 78 15.84 20.95 -6.74
N GLY A 79 14.79 20.58 -6.01
CA GLY A 79 13.49 21.21 -6.13
C GLY A 79 12.43 20.56 -5.26
N ILE A 80 11.17 20.87 -5.58
CA ILE A 80 10.02 20.43 -4.80
C ILE A 80 9.37 19.23 -5.47
N PHE A 81 9.31 18.11 -4.75
CA PHE A 81 8.54 16.92 -5.12
C PHE A 81 7.26 16.87 -4.30
N ASN A 82 6.13 16.59 -4.95
CA ASN A 82 4.80 16.60 -4.37
C ASN A 82 4.05 15.31 -4.68
N GLY A 83 3.39 14.74 -3.67
CA GLY A 83 2.51 13.58 -3.77
C GLY A 83 2.72 12.58 -2.62
N PRO A 84 1.86 11.57 -2.49
CA PRO A 84 0.78 11.24 -3.41
C PRO A 84 -0.43 12.18 -3.28
N LYS A 85 -0.93 12.69 -4.41
CA LYS A 85 -2.30 13.19 -4.49
C LYS A 85 -3.21 12.03 -4.88
N VAL A 86 -4.01 11.55 -3.94
CA VAL A 86 -4.82 10.33 -4.09
C VAL A 86 -6.27 10.69 -4.39
N THR A 87 -6.81 10.12 -5.46
CA THR A 87 -8.24 10.09 -5.77
C THR A 87 -8.74 8.64 -5.77
N MET A 88 -10.05 8.43 -6.00
CA MET A 88 -10.56 7.06 -6.19
C MET A 88 -9.92 6.39 -7.41
N GLU A 89 -9.67 7.14 -8.47
CA GLU A 89 -9.27 6.61 -9.78
C GLU A 89 -7.76 6.64 -10.01
N SER A 90 -7.06 7.60 -9.40
CA SER A 90 -5.64 7.83 -9.66
C SER A 90 -4.82 8.19 -8.42
N ILE A 91 -3.51 7.98 -8.53
CA ILE A 91 -2.50 8.44 -7.59
C ILE A 91 -1.50 9.26 -8.40
N LYS A 92 -1.31 10.51 -8.02
CA LYS A 92 -0.50 11.45 -8.80
C LYS A 92 0.64 12.04 -7.98
N TYR A 93 1.78 12.15 -8.65
CA TYR A 93 2.96 12.85 -8.18
C TYR A 93 3.34 13.94 -9.18
N SER A 94 4.03 14.97 -8.68
CA SER A 94 4.53 16.06 -9.51
C SER A 94 5.81 16.61 -8.93
N GLY A 95 6.68 17.15 -9.77
CA GLY A 95 7.89 17.81 -9.31
C GLY A 95 8.28 18.98 -10.19
N MET A 96 8.97 19.94 -9.58
CA MET A 96 9.56 21.09 -10.27
C MET A 96 10.94 21.37 -9.70
N SER A 97 11.94 21.55 -10.56
CA SER A 97 13.28 21.95 -10.12
C SER A 97 13.34 23.44 -9.76
N ASP A 98 14.19 23.79 -8.81
CA ASP A 98 14.34 25.18 -8.34
C ASP A 98 14.87 26.12 -9.44
N ASP A 99 15.62 25.58 -10.39
CA ASP A 99 16.10 26.32 -11.56
C ASP A 99 15.02 26.48 -12.67
N GLY A 100 13.82 25.96 -12.45
CA GLY A 100 12.69 26.02 -13.36
C GLY A 100 12.87 25.24 -14.67
N LYS A 101 13.93 24.43 -14.80
CA LYS A 101 14.24 23.71 -16.04
C LYS A 101 13.47 22.40 -16.20
N LEU A 102 13.01 21.80 -15.10
CA LEU A 102 12.23 20.56 -15.09
C LEU A 102 10.88 20.81 -14.43
N GLU A 103 9.81 20.41 -15.11
CA GLU A 103 8.49 20.18 -14.52
C GLU A 103 8.00 18.80 -14.96
N PHE A 104 7.49 17.99 -14.04
CA PHE A 104 6.91 16.70 -14.40
C PHE A 104 5.70 16.32 -13.56
N THR A 105 4.92 15.38 -14.10
CA THR A 105 3.86 14.68 -13.38
C THR A 105 3.93 13.19 -13.68
N ILE A 106 3.77 12.36 -12.66
CA ILE A 106 3.60 10.90 -12.80
C ILE A 106 2.21 10.57 -12.28
N GLU A 107 1.41 9.87 -13.07
CA GLU A 107 0.07 9.48 -12.71
C GLU A 107 -0.11 7.97 -12.89
N PHE A 108 -0.62 7.34 -11.83
CA PHE A 108 -0.93 5.93 -11.78
C PHE A 108 -2.44 5.75 -11.69
N MET A 109 -3.01 4.93 -12.57
CA MET A 109 -4.44 4.62 -12.59
C MET A 109 -4.65 3.10 -12.47
N PRO A 110 -4.64 2.56 -11.24
CA PRO A 110 -4.89 1.14 -11.00
C PRO A 110 -6.39 0.84 -11.10
N LYS A 111 -6.74 -0.19 -11.88
CA LYS A 111 -8.10 -0.71 -12.05
C LYS A 111 -8.13 -2.21 -11.77
N SER A 112 -9.00 -2.63 -10.86
CA SER A 112 -9.18 -4.06 -10.56
C SER A 112 -9.73 -4.78 -11.80
N LEU A 113 -9.16 -5.95 -12.09
CA LEU A 113 -9.68 -6.93 -13.06
C LEU A 113 -10.34 -8.13 -12.35
N GLY A 114 -10.64 -8.00 -11.06
CA GLY A 114 -11.08 -9.07 -10.17
C GLY A 114 -10.38 -8.98 -8.82
N ASP A 115 -10.51 -10.03 -8.01
CA ASP A 115 -9.97 -10.05 -6.63
C ASP A 115 -8.44 -10.14 -6.59
N THR A 116 -7.81 -10.66 -7.65
CA THR A 116 -6.39 -11.05 -7.64
C THR A 116 -5.53 -10.35 -8.69
N GLN A 117 -6.14 -9.54 -9.56
CA GLN A 117 -5.43 -8.87 -10.65
C GLN A 117 -5.77 -7.39 -10.74
N THR A 118 -4.77 -6.59 -11.10
CA THR A 118 -4.88 -5.15 -11.29
C THR A 118 -4.26 -4.77 -12.63
N ARG A 119 -5.03 -4.08 -13.44
CA ARG A 119 -4.52 -3.32 -14.59
C ARG A 119 -3.99 -2.00 -14.08
N LEU A 120 -2.72 -1.72 -14.32
CA LEU A 120 -2.08 -0.46 -13.94
C LEU A 120 -1.74 0.32 -15.20
N TYR A 121 -2.39 1.47 -15.38
CA TYR A 121 -1.93 2.46 -16.35
C TYR A 121 -0.98 3.43 -15.66
N VAL A 122 0.17 3.67 -16.30
CA VAL A 122 1.20 4.61 -15.83
C VAL A 122 1.40 5.66 -16.91
N ALA A 123 1.26 6.94 -16.55
CA ALA A 123 1.53 8.06 -17.44
C ALA A 123 2.50 9.03 -16.80
N THR A 124 3.46 9.49 -17.59
CA THR A 124 4.39 10.54 -17.19
C THR A 124 4.36 11.66 -18.21
N ASN A 125 4.25 12.89 -17.71
CA ASN A 125 4.42 14.09 -18.50
C ASN A 125 5.63 14.85 -17.98
N VAL A 126 6.49 15.30 -18.89
CA VAL A 126 7.73 16.00 -18.57
C VAL A 126 7.81 17.20 -19.50
N LYS A 127 8.15 18.35 -18.94
CA LYS A 127 8.48 19.56 -19.67
C LYS A 127 9.89 19.98 -19.29
N TYR A 128 10.72 20.18 -20.30
CA TYR A 128 12.03 20.79 -20.17
C TYR A 128 11.99 22.22 -20.68
N ASN A 129 12.33 23.17 -19.82
CA ASN A 129 12.54 24.57 -20.20
C ASN A 129 14.01 24.76 -20.62
N ASP A 130 14.44 24.00 -21.63
CA ASP A 130 15.79 24.13 -22.18
C ASP A 130 15.93 25.46 -22.95
N SER A 131 17.10 26.09 -22.77
CA SER A 131 17.45 27.31 -23.49
C SER A 131 17.52 27.06 -25.02
N LEU A 132 17.28 28.09 -25.83
CA LEU A 132 17.45 28.01 -27.30
C LEU A 132 18.84 27.50 -27.71
N LEU A 133 19.87 27.80 -26.90
CA LEU A 133 21.25 27.35 -27.11
C LEU A 133 21.39 25.83 -26.86
N ASP A 134 20.76 25.30 -25.80
CA ASP A 134 20.77 23.85 -25.50
C ASP A 134 20.09 23.05 -26.63
N LYS A 135 19.01 23.60 -27.21
CA LYS A 135 18.31 23.00 -28.37
C LYS A 135 19.16 23.01 -29.65
N MET A 136 19.90 24.10 -29.91
CA MET A 136 20.79 24.20 -31.08
C MET A 136 22.00 23.27 -31.00
N LEU A 137 22.50 22.97 -29.80
CA LEU A 137 23.69 22.11 -29.62
C LEU A 137 23.39 20.60 -29.75
N GLY A 138 22.18 20.21 -30.17
CA GLY A 138 21.81 18.80 -30.35
C GLY A 138 21.81 17.97 -29.06
N ARG A 139 21.82 18.65 -27.90
CA ARG A 139 21.72 18.02 -26.56
C ARG A 139 20.26 17.74 -26.21
N SER A 140 19.53 17.13 -27.15
CA SER A 140 18.13 16.79 -26.94
C SER A 140 18.03 15.84 -25.75
N ALA A 141 17.22 16.20 -24.74
CA ALA A 141 16.95 15.37 -23.59
C ALA A 141 16.54 13.96 -24.05
N VAL A 142 17.06 12.94 -23.37
CA VAL A 142 16.49 11.58 -23.42
C VAL A 142 14.98 11.71 -23.22
N ASP A 143 14.17 10.89 -23.88
CA ASP A 143 12.72 10.85 -23.63
C ASP A 143 12.50 10.35 -22.19
N PHE A 144 12.59 11.28 -21.25
CA PHE A 144 12.64 11.03 -19.82
C PHE A 144 11.31 10.47 -19.33
N ALA A 145 10.21 10.89 -19.96
CA ALA A 145 8.89 10.33 -19.70
C ALA A 145 8.86 8.84 -20.05
N LYS A 146 9.33 8.48 -21.25
CA LYS A 146 9.42 7.08 -21.66
C LYS A 146 10.39 6.28 -20.79
N HIS A 147 11.56 6.84 -20.50
CA HIS A 147 12.59 6.18 -19.69
C HIS A 147 12.08 5.85 -18.27
N ILE A 148 11.47 6.81 -17.57
CA ILE A 148 10.86 6.58 -16.26
C ILE A 148 9.75 5.52 -16.33
N VAL A 149 8.91 5.55 -17.37
CA VAL A 149 7.78 4.64 -17.46
C VAL A 149 8.20 3.22 -17.84
N GLU A 150 8.96 3.02 -18.91
CA GLU A 150 9.33 1.68 -19.38
C GLU A 150 10.50 1.09 -18.60
N ASP A 151 11.58 1.84 -18.43
CA ASP A 151 12.83 1.27 -17.93
C ASP A 151 12.84 1.14 -16.40
N HIS A 152 12.04 1.97 -15.70
CA HIS A 152 11.93 1.96 -14.24
C HIS A 152 10.61 1.34 -13.78
N PHE A 153 9.47 2.02 -13.94
CA PHE A 153 8.20 1.54 -13.37
C PHE A 153 7.72 0.24 -14.02
N ALA A 154 7.77 0.11 -15.33
CA ALA A 154 7.34 -1.10 -16.01
C ALA A 154 8.31 -2.27 -15.77
N THR A 155 9.62 -2.02 -15.76
CA THR A 155 10.61 -3.03 -15.33
C THR A 155 10.34 -3.51 -13.91
N TYR A 156 10.12 -2.59 -12.97
CA TYR A 156 9.78 -2.96 -11.60
C TYR A 156 8.52 -3.82 -11.55
N ALA A 157 7.44 -3.39 -12.20
CA ALA A 157 6.18 -4.11 -12.25
C ALA A 157 6.27 -5.51 -12.90
N ARG A 158 7.10 -5.66 -13.93
CA ARG A 158 7.25 -6.92 -14.69
C ARG A 158 8.22 -7.90 -14.02
N VAL A 159 9.27 -7.41 -13.38
CA VAL A 159 10.40 -8.22 -12.90
C VAL A 159 10.43 -8.29 -11.38
N TYR A 160 10.56 -7.14 -10.72
CA TYR A 160 10.81 -7.09 -9.28
C TYR A 160 9.55 -7.33 -8.47
N PHE A 161 8.42 -6.75 -8.87
CA PHE A 161 7.17 -6.88 -8.12
C PHE A 161 6.72 -8.35 -8.00
N PRO A 162 6.69 -9.16 -9.08
CA PRO A 162 6.38 -10.59 -8.97
C PRO A 162 7.45 -11.35 -8.18
N SER A 163 8.73 -11.02 -8.34
CA SER A 163 9.82 -11.70 -7.64
C SER A 163 9.81 -11.46 -6.13
N LEU A 164 9.50 -10.23 -5.70
CA LEU A 164 9.56 -9.83 -4.29
C LEU A 164 8.26 -10.15 -3.55
N TYR A 165 7.12 -10.01 -4.22
CA TYR A 165 5.82 -10.09 -3.55
C TYR A 165 4.92 -11.19 -4.09
N GLY A 166 5.29 -11.88 -5.17
CA GLY A 166 4.42 -12.85 -5.83
C GLY A 166 3.94 -13.97 -4.92
N ASP A 167 4.86 -14.54 -4.11
CA ASP A 167 4.52 -15.62 -3.18
C ASP A 167 3.61 -15.14 -2.03
N ILE A 168 3.90 -13.96 -1.48
CA ILE A 168 3.08 -13.32 -0.44
C ILE A 168 1.68 -13.00 -0.98
N ILE A 169 1.61 -12.45 -2.19
CA ILE A 169 0.32 -12.10 -2.81
C ILE A 169 -0.48 -13.37 -3.08
N ARG A 170 0.17 -14.42 -3.59
CA ARG A 170 -0.47 -15.73 -3.84
C ARG A 170 -1.04 -16.33 -2.56
N SER A 171 -0.30 -16.29 -1.45
CA SER A 171 -0.79 -16.79 -0.17
C SER A 171 -1.96 -15.98 0.37
N LEU A 172 -1.97 -14.66 0.18
CA LEU A 172 -3.07 -13.78 0.60
C LEU A 172 -4.34 -13.88 -0.26
N THR A 173 -4.21 -14.35 -1.50
CA THR A 173 -5.31 -14.32 -2.50
C THR A 173 -5.91 -15.68 -2.82
N ASN A 174 -5.21 -16.78 -2.56
CA ASN A 174 -5.74 -18.12 -2.75
C ASN A 174 -6.71 -18.49 -1.62
N LYS A 175 -8.03 -18.38 -1.90
CA LYS A 175 -9.09 -18.85 -0.98
C LYS A 175 -9.38 -20.36 -1.06
N GLU A 176 -8.82 -21.10 -2.02
CA GLU A 176 -9.25 -22.48 -2.33
C GLU A 176 -8.19 -23.58 -2.17
N THR A 177 -6.95 -23.25 -1.79
CA THR A 177 -5.88 -24.27 -1.59
C THR A 177 -5.51 -24.54 -0.12
N ASP A 178 -6.28 -24.00 0.83
CA ASP A 178 -6.10 -24.21 2.28
C ASP A 178 -6.75 -25.50 2.78
N LYS A 179 -6.49 -26.62 2.09
CA LYS A 179 -6.65 -27.94 2.72
C LYS A 179 -5.36 -28.76 2.80
N GLU A 180 -4.32 -28.45 2.03
CA GLU A 180 -3.15 -29.35 1.99
C GLU A 180 -1.76 -28.72 1.84
N LYS A 181 -1.57 -27.39 1.91
CA LYS A 181 -0.23 -26.81 1.82
C LYS A 181 0.11 -25.81 2.92
N THR A 182 0.33 -26.37 4.11
CA THR A 182 1.33 -25.88 5.05
C THR A 182 2.72 -25.93 4.39
N ALA A 183 3.20 -24.79 3.89
CA ALA A 183 4.62 -24.46 3.80
C ALA A 183 4.78 -22.97 3.49
N GLN A 184 5.21 -22.20 4.50
CA GLN A 184 5.76 -20.84 4.41
C GLN A 184 4.79 -19.68 4.11
N GLY A 185 3.54 -19.78 4.58
CA GLY A 185 2.69 -18.63 4.88
C GLY A 185 2.25 -18.72 6.35
N ILE A 186 1.94 -17.60 6.98
CA ILE A 186 1.44 -17.54 8.37
C ILE A 186 0.26 -18.52 8.49
N SER A 187 0.50 -19.67 9.12
CA SER A 187 -0.51 -20.72 9.30
C SER A 187 -1.49 -20.24 10.37
N LEU A 188 -2.57 -19.60 9.95
CA LEU A 188 -3.64 -19.16 10.83
C LEU A 188 -4.58 -20.34 11.14
N THR A 189 -4.07 -21.34 11.87
CA THR A 189 -4.96 -22.28 12.56
C THR A 189 -5.69 -21.54 13.66
N PRO A 190 -7.02 -21.70 13.81
CA PRO A 190 -7.74 -21.06 14.90
C PRO A 190 -7.16 -21.55 16.23
N LEU A 191 -6.72 -20.61 17.06
CA LEU A 191 -6.24 -20.86 18.42
C LEU A 191 -7.35 -21.46 19.28
N PHE A 192 -8.59 -21.09 18.97
CA PHE A 192 -9.75 -21.46 19.75
C PHE A 192 -11.01 -21.42 18.87
N GLU A 193 -11.86 -22.44 19.03
CA GLU A 193 -13.20 -22.49 18.44
C GLU A 193 -14.24 -22.65 19.54
N PHE A 194 -15.37 -21.97 19.37
CA PHE A 194 -16.49 -22.03 20.29
C PHE A 194 -17.81 -22.01 19.54
N SER A 195 -18.78 -22.79 19.98
CA SER A 195 -20.15 -22.72 19.48
C SER A 195 -21.10 -22.43 20.62
N GLY A 196 -22.04 -21.53 20.38
CA GLY A 196 -22.99 -21.11 21.40
C GLY A 196 -24.05 -20.18 20.84
N ASP A 197 -24.98 -19.78 21.71
CA ASP A 197 -25.92 -18.72 21.39
C ASP A 197 -25.25 -17.33 21.40
N ALA A 198 -26.02 -16.30 21.01
CA ALA A 198 -25.54 -14.92 20.95
C ALA A 198 -24.93 -14.43 22.27
N THR A 199 -25.57 -14.72 23.40
CA THR A 199 -25.10 -14.30 24.74
C THR A 199 -23.77 -14.95 25.09
N SER A 200 -23.66 -16.25 24.85
CA SER A 200 -22.44 -17.02 25.14
C SER A 200 -21.28 -16.56 24.26
N ILE A 201 -21.53 -16.32 22.97
CA ILE A 201 -20.54 -15.79 22.04
C ILE A 201 -20.08 -14.39 22.45
N LEU A 202 -20.99 -13.49 22.83
CA LEU A 202 -20.62 -12.13 23.26
C LEU A 202 -19.75 -12.14 24.53
N SER A 203 -20.09 -13.01 25.50
CA SER A 203 -19.25 -13.20 26.68
C SER A 203 -17.85 -13.69 26.29
N LYS A 204 -17.78 -14.64 25.36
CA LYS A 204 -16.50 -15.20 24.90
C LYS A 204 -15.68 -14.21 24.08
N ILE A 205 -16.29 -13.30 23.32
CA ILE A 205 -15.58 -12.20 22.65
C ILE A 205 -14.84 -11.34 23.67
N ASN A 206 -15.52 -10.90 24.74
CA ASN A 206 -14.89 -10.04 25.74
C ASN A 206 -13.71 -10.73 26.43
N GLU A 207 -13.86 -12.02 26.76
CA GLU A 207 -12.77 -12.83 27.30
C GLU A 207 -11.58 -12.89 26.34
N MET A 208 -11.81 -13.22 25.06
CA MET A 208 -10.74 -13.35 24.06
C MET A 208 -10.08 -12.02 23.72
N VAL A 209 -10.83 -10.91 23.65
CA VAL A 209 -10.28 -9.57 23.41
C VAL A 209 -9.23 -9.23 24.46
N SER A 210 -9.48 -9.56 25.74
CA SER A 210 -8.54 -9.28 26.84
C SER A 210 -7.25 -10.12 26.80
N GLN A 211 -7.25 -11.21 26.03
CA GLN A 211 -6.15 -12.18 25.97
C GLN A 211 -5.32 -12.04 24.68
N LEU A 212 -5.77 -11.27 23.69
CA LEU A 212 -5.13 -11.17 22.38
C LEU A 212 -4.35 -9.86 22.22
N ASP A 213 -3.05 -9.96 21.99
CA ASP A 213 -2.21 -8.80 21.62
C ASP A 213 -2.42 -8.40 20.15
N LEU A 214 -2.55 -9.36 19.23
CA LEU A 214 -2.98 -9.13 17.86
C LEU A 214 -3.78 -10.34 17.37
N GLY A 215 -4.98 -10.12 16.86
CA GLY A 215 -5.82 -11.24 16.42
C GLY A 215 -7.06 -10.87 15.64
N LEU A 216 -7.70 -11.90 15.10
CA LEU A 216 -8.97 -11.83 14.39
C LEU A 216 -9.95 -12.79 15.08
N ILE A 217 -11.14 -12.29 15.42
CA ILE A 217 -12.25 -13.11 15.86
C ILE A 217 -13.28 -13.12 14.73
N LYS A 218 -13.59 -14.31 14.19
CA LYS A 218 -14.66 -14.52 13.23
C LYS A 218 -15.86 -15.14 13.92
N ILE A 219 -17.05 -14.69 13.57
CA ILE A 219 -18.30 -15.19 14.14
C ILE A 219 -19.30 -15.39 13.02
N ASN A 220 -19.87 -16.59 12.93
CA ASN A 220 -20.83 -16.96 11.90
C ASN A 220 -22.08 -17.54 12.56
N PHE A 221 -23.20 -16.85 12.39
CA PHE A 221 -24.55 -17.39 12.55
C PHE A 221 -25.14 -17.64 11.16
N SER A 222 -26.30 -18.31 11.10
CA SER A 222 -27.01 -18.60 9.83
C SER A 222 -27.16 -17.40 8.89
N LYS A 223 -27.34 -16.19 9.43
CA LYS A 223 -27.55 -14.94 8.67
C LYS A 223 -26.60 -13.81 9.04
N VAL A 224 -25.76 -13.99 10.08
CA VAL A 224 -24.91 -12.92 10.62
C VAL A 224 -23.46 -13.36 10.57
N ASN A 225 -22.63 -12.62 9.84
CA ASN A 225 -21.19 -12.86 9.78
C ASN A 225 -20.43 -11.65 10.29
N CYS A 226 -19.56 -11.84 11.27
CA CYS A 226 -18.80 -10.78 11.91
C CYS A 226 -17.30 -11.07 11.88
N ASN A 227 -16.53 -10.02 11.64
CA ASN A 227 -15.07 -10.02 11.78
C ASN A 227 -14.68 -8.92 12.77
N ILE A 228 -13.93 -9.28 13.81
CA ILE A 228 -13.45 -8.38 14.85
C ILE A 228 -11.92 -8.45 14.90
N ILE A 229 -11.27 -7.32 14.66
CA ILE A 229 -9.82 -7.15 14.75
C ILE A 229 -9.49 -6.66 16.16
N VAL A 230 -8.62 -7.41 16.83
CA VAL A 230 -8.11 -7.11 18.16
C VAL A 230 -6.65 -6.69 18.04
N GLN A 231 -6.27 -5.60 18.72
CA GLN A 231 -4.88 -5.15 18.81
C GLN A 231 -4.64 -4.48 20.16
N ASN A 232 -3.57 -4.88 20.84
CA ASN A 232 -3.20 -4.46 22.18
C ASN A 232 -4.34 -4.67 23.17
N LYS A 233 -4.96 -5.85 23.14
CA LYS A 233 -6.07 -6.26 24.01
C LYS A 233 -7.34 -5.42 23.89
N ASP A 234 -7.44 -4.64 22.81
CA ASP A 234 -8.57 -3.79 22.50
C ASP A 234 -9.18 -4.14 21.14
N MET A 235 -10.50 -3.99 21.05
CA MET A 235 -11.22 -4.09 19.79
C MET A 235 -10.93 -2.88 18.92
N ARG A 236 -10.09 -3.04 17.88
CA ARG A 236 -9.78 -1.95 16.94
C ARG A 236 -10.85 -1.74 15.89
N ARG A 237 -11.42 -2.84 15.41
CA ARG A 237 -12.42 -2.79 14.34
C ARG A 237 -13.35 -3.98 14.45
N ALA A 238 -14.66 -3.74 14.41
CA ALA A 238 -15.65 -4.79 14.22
C ALA A 238 -16.48 -4.46 12.98
N ILE A 239 -16.75 -5.47 12.15
CA ILE A 239 -17.69 -5.37 11.03
C ILE A 239 -18.58 -6.60 11.05
N CYS A 240 -19.89 -6.39 11.13
CA CYS A 240 -20.90 -7.43 11.05
C CYS A 240 -21.80 -7.19 9.84
N ARG A 241 -22.20 -8.28 9.18
CA ARG A 241 -23.08 -8.27 8.01
C ARG A 241 -24.26 -9.20 8.22
N SER A 242 -25.45 -8.76 7.87
CA SER A 242 -26.68 -9.56 7.89
C SER A 242 -27.64 -9.11 6.79
N ASP A 243 -27.95 -9.97 5.82
CA ASP A 243 -28.95 -9.79 4.75
C ASP A 243 -29.18 -8.31 4.33
N GLY A 244 -28.18 -7.70 3.68
CA GLY A 244 -28.24 -6.32 3.16
C GLY A 244 -27.85 -5.21 4.14
N ASN A 245 -27.69 -5.52 5.43
CA ASN A 245 -27.22 -4.57 6.45
C ASN A 245 -25.77 -4.81 6.83
N VAL A 246 -24.97 -3.75 6.87
CA VAL A 246 -23.58 -3.76 7.35
C VAL A 246 -23.46 -2.77 8.51
N LYS A 247 -22.97 -3.24 9.65
CA LYS A 247 -22.66 -2.39 10.81
C LYS A 247 -21.18 -2.49 11.16
N ALA A 248 -20.63 -1.38 11.64
CA ALA A 248 -19.21 -1.26 11.99
C ALA A 248 -19.03 -0.70 13.41
N GLY A 249 -17.86 -0.92 13.99
CA GLY A 249 -17.54 -0.46 15.35
C GLY A 249 -18.42 -1.16 16.41
N PHE A 250 -18.71 -0.47 17.51
CA PHE A 250 -19.55 -1.03 18.58
C PHE A 250 -20.95 -1.43 18.11
N GLU A 251 -21.51 -0.73 17.12
CA GLU A 251 -22.82 -1.08 16.55
C GLU A 251 -22.82 -2.44 15.86
N ALA A 252 -21.67 -2.95 15.41
CA ALA A 252 -21.55 -4.28 14.83
C ALA A 252 -22.03 -5.37 15.80
N LEU A 253 -21.74 -5.22 17.10
CA LEU A 253 -22.12 -6.18 18.13
C LEU A 253 -23.65 -6.30 18.28
N SER A 254 -24.41 -5.27 17.93
CA SER A 254 -25.88 -5.32 17.94
C SER A 254 -26.45 -6.37 16.98
N LEU A 255 -25.74 -6.68 15.89
CA LEU A 255 -26.15 -7.73 14.95
C LEU A 255 -25.93 -9.13 15.54
N ILE A 256 -24.92 -9.30 16.40
CA ILE A 256 -24.69 -10.56 17.13
C ILE A 256 -25.79 -10.75 18.17
N ILE A 257 -26.12 -9.71 18.95
CA ILE A 257 -27.20 -9.74 19.95
C ILE A 257 -28.52 -10.15 19.30
N SER A 258 -28.78 -9.68 18.08
CA SER A 258 -30.02 -9.96 17.35
C SER A 258 -30.01 -11.29 16.60
N ALA A 259 -28.89 -12.02 16.60
CA ALA A 259 -28.75 -13.28 15.88
C ALA A 259 -29.53 -14.40 16.59
N LYS A 260 -30.25 -15.21 15.81
CA LYS A 260 -31.01 -16.35 16.31
C LYS A 260 -30.28 -17.66 16.04
N GLY A 261 -30.43 -18.61 16.96
CA GLY A 261 -29.85 -19.96 16.85
C GLY A 261 -28.42 -20.03 17.37
N GLN A 262 -27.73 -21.12 17.01
CA GLN A 262 -26.34 -21.36 17.36
C GLN A 262 -25.41 -20.66 16.35
N GLY A 263 -24.36 -20.04 16.85
CA GLY A 263 -23.27 -19.49 16.06
C GLY A 263 -21.96 -20.23 16.33
N LYS A 264 -21.02 -20.11 15.39
CA LYS A 264 -19.63 -20.54 15.54
C LYS A 264 -18.73 -19.31 15.66
N MET A 265 -17.85 -19.31 16.64
CA MET A 265 -16.78 -18.34 16.84
C MET A 265 -15.43 -19.03 16.62
N GLU A 266 -14.56 -18.38 15.84
CA GLU A 266 -13.21 -18.83 15.53
C GLU A 266 -12.24 -17.69 15.87
N VAL A 267 -11.22 -18.00 16.68
CA VAL A 267 -10.24 -17.01 17.14
C VAL A 267 -8.89 -17.32 16.53
N TYR A 268 -8.31 -16.33 15.88
CA TYR A 268 -6.98 -16.41 15.29
C TYR A 268 -6.08 -15.44 16.03
N SER A 269 -4.97 -15.94 16.57
CA SER A 269 -3.91 -15.12 17.15
C SER A 269 -2.77 -15.01 16.15
N VAL A 270 -2.23 -13.81 16.00
CA VAL A 270 -1.03 -13.58 15.19
C VAL A 270 0.09 -13.25 16.17
N LYS A 271 1.06 -14.15 16.30
CA LYS A 271 2.28 -13.81 17.04
C LYS A 271 3.10 -12.85 16.19
N MET A 272 3.50 -11.74 16.80
CA MET A 272 4.39 -10.77 16.13
C MET A 272 5.72 -11.42 15.76
N GLU A 273 6.19 -12.38 16.55
CA GLU A 273 7.38 -13.20 16.27
C GLU A 273 7.22 -13.98 14.97
N ASP A 274 6.10 -14.68 14.76
CA ASP A 274 5.83 -15.42 13.51
C ASP A 274 5.73 -14.47 12.30
N LEU A 275 5.19 -13.26 12.50
CA LEU A 275 5.13 -12.22 11.47
C LEU A 275 6.55 -11.73 11.12
N ILE A 276 7.37 -11.51 12.14
CA ILE A 276 8.76 -11.05 12.02
C ILE A 276 9.63 -12.14 11.39
N ASP A 277 9.52 -13.39 11.81
CA ASP A 277 10.24 -14.53 11.24
C ASP A 277 9.84 -14.79 9.79
N THR A 278 8.56 -14.61 9.45
CA THR A 278 8.12 -14.62 8.04
C THR A 278 8.77 -13.48 7.27
N LEU A 279 8.85 -12.28 7.82
CA LEU A 279 9.50 -11.14 7.16
C LEU A 279 11.03 -11.32 7.03
N TYR A 280 11.68 -11.99 8.00
CA TYR A 280 13.13 -12.26 7.98
C TYR A 280 13.51 -13.44 7.08
N THR A 281 12.68 -14.48 7.00
CA THR A 281 12.90 -15.61 6.07
C THR A 281 12.66 -15.24 4.60
N LEU A 282 12.08 -14.06 4.36
CA LEU A 282 11.89 -13.44 3.04
C LEU A 282 12.99 -12.42 2.68
N ALA A 283 13.99 -12.20 3.54
CA ALA A 283 15.16 -11.35 3.29
C ALA A 283 16.40 -12.18 2.95
#